data_AF-A0A8S3YIB0-F1
#
_entry.id   AF-A0A8S3YIB0-F1
#
_cell.length_a   1.000
_cell.length_b   1.000
_cell.length_c   1.000
_cell.angle_alpha   90.00
_cell.angle_beta   90.00
_cell.angle_gamma   90.00
#
_symmetry.space_group_name_H-M   'P 1'
#
loop_
_entity.id
_entity.type
_entity.pdbx_description
1 polymer ?
#
loop_
_entity_poly.entity_id
_entity_poly.type
_entity_poly.pdbx_seq_one_letter_code
_entity_poly.pdbx_strand_id
1 'polypeptide(L)'
;RTGVVFNERLASHFNAWNKDFTERPQRLLRSIERCSELGLLQRCKRIPLRKATEAELLSCHTKKHIELLKDTETMNEEQLKSVSQKYDYIYFHEKSNENAVLTVGGLIDLVDEVLFGKSPWCRGC
;
A
#
# COMPACT_ATOMS: atom_id res chain seq x y z
N ARG A 1 -5.74 -15.33 16.56
CA ARG A 1 -4.66 -14.32 16.46
C ARG A 1 -4.92 -13.52 15.19
N THR A 2 -4.72 -12.20 15.21
CA THR A 2 -5.00 -11.31 14.07
C THR A 2 -3.69 -10.69 13.60
N GLY A 3 -3.38 -10.77 12.31
CA GLY A 3 -2.24 -10.09 11.72
C GLY A 3 -2.58 -8.66 11.33
N VAL A 4 -1.62 -7.74 11.42
CA VAL A 4 -1.79 -6.36 10.97
C VAL A 4 -0.55 -5.86 10.23
N VAL A 5 -0.79 -5.29 9.04
CA VAL A 5 0.21 -4.63 8.20
C VAL A 5 -0.21 -3.18 8.04
N PHE A 6 0.68 -2.25 8.37
CA PHE A 6 0.60 -0.83 8.02
C PHE A 6 1.97 -0.20 8.26
N ASN A 7 2.18 1.01 7.77
CA ASN A 7 3.23 1.91 8.23
C ASN A 7 2.76 3.34 7.93
N GLU A 8 3.09 4.31 8.76
CA GLU A 8 2.72 5.70 8.54
C GLU A 8 3.28 6.24 7.21
N ARG A 9 4.41 5.70 6.74
CA ARG A 9 4.98 6.02 5.42
C ARG A 9 4.05 5.69 4.25
N LEU A 10 3.11 4.76 4.42
CA LEU A 10 2.09 4.48 3.38
C LEU A 10 1.10 5.63 3.21
N ALA A 11 1.10 6.62 4.10
CA ALA A 11 0.31 7.85 4.01
C ALA A 11 1.08 9.01 3.34
N SER A 12 2.17 8.72 2.60
CA SER A 12 3.04 9.73 1.97
C SER A 12 2.62 10.15 0.56
N HIS A 13 1.48 9.65 0.06
CA HIS A 13 0.92 10.04 -1.25
C HIS A 13 -0.41 10.75 -1.07
N PHE A 14 -0.65 11.79 -1.87
CA PHE A 14 -1.88 12.57 -1.86
C PHE A 14 -2.07 13.24 -3.22
N ASN A 15 -3.29 13.68 -3.51
CA ASN A 15 -3.56 14.45 -4.72
C ASN A 15 -3.08 15.89 -4.52
N ALA A 16 -2.00 16.28 -5.20
CA ALA A 16 -1.36 17.59 -5.01
C ALA A 16 -2.20 18.76 -5.55
N TRP A 17 -3.07 18.52 -6.53
CA TRP A 17 -3.84 19.56 -7.23
C TRP A 17 -5.35 19.57 -6.91
N ASN A 18 -5.87 18.56 -6.21
CA ASN A 18 -7.26 18.51 -5.73
C ASN A 18 -7.30 18.14 -4.25
N LYS A 19 -7.46 19.15 -3.39
CA LYS A 19 -7.51 19.00 -1.93
C LYS A 19 -8.77 18.31 -1.42
N ASP A 20 -9.83 18.30 -2.22
CA ASP A 20 -11.12 17.69 -1.90
C ASP A 20 -11.21 16.25 -2.41
N PHE A 21 -10.10 15.69 -2.94
CA PHE A 21 -10.07 14.30 -3.35
C PHE A 21 -10.33 13.37 -2.15
N THR A 22 -11.18 12.36 -2.37
CA THR A 22 -11.69 11.51 -1.28
C THR A 22 -10.60 10.58 -0.73
N GLU A 23 -9.69 10.12 -1.58
CA GLU A 23 -8.52 9.33 -1.22
C GLU A 23 -7.40 10.26 -0.71
N ARG A 24 -7.05 10.13 0.57
CA ARG A 24 -6.10 11.03 1.25
C ARG A 24 -5.42 10.32 2.42
N PRO A 25 -4.21 10.76 2.83
CA PRO A 25 -3.43 10.17 3.92
C PRO A 25 -4.23 9.87 5.20
N GLN A 26 -5.18 10.74 5.55
CA GLN A 26 -5.99 10.63 6.75
C GLN A 26 -6.84 9.35 6.79
N ARG A 27 -7.18 8.75 5.64
CA ARG A 27 -7.93 7.48 5.60
C ARG A 27 -7.16 6.36 6.31
N LEU A 28 -5.85 6.28 6.09
CA LEU A 28 -4.98 5.36 6.81
C LEU A 28 -4.73 5.85 8.23
N LEU A 29 -4.24 7.09 8.38
CA LEU A 29 -3.76 7.60 9.66
C LEU A 29 -4.84 7.58 10.75
N ARG A 30 -6.05 8.07 10.45
CA ARG A 30 -7.16 8.08 11.42
C ARG A 30 -7.66 6.68 11.77
N SER A 31 -7.63 5.76 10.80
CA SER A 31 -8.01 4.36 11.07
C SER A 31 -7.03 3.70 12.02
N ILE A 32 -5.72 3.91 11.82
CA ILE A 32 -4.67 3.37 12.68
C ILE A 32 -4.66 4.03 14.06
N GLU A 33 -4.78 5.35 14.11
CA GLU A 33 -4.91 6.12 15.35
C GLU A 33 -6.08 5.59 16.19
N ARG A 34 -7.26 5.45 15.58
CA ARG A 34 -8.44 4.94 16.28
C ARG A 34 -8.26 3.50 16.77
N CYS A 35 -7.65 2.64 15.96
CA CYS A 35 -7.32 1.27 16.38
C CYS A 35 -6.34 1.25 17.57
N SER A 36 -5.39 2.20 17.60
CA SER A 36 -4.41 2.34 18.67
C SER A 36 -5.06 2.81 19.97
N GLU A 37 -5.90 3.84 19.92
CA GLU A 37 -6.67 4.37 21.06
C GLU A 37 -7.52 3.30 21.74
N LEU A 38 -8.10 2.40 20.93
CA LEU A 38 -8.93 1.29 21.40
C LEU A 38 -8.13 0.08 21.88
N GLY A 39 -6.78 0.15 21.87
CA GLY A 39 -5.92 -0.95 22.29
C GLY A 39 -5.96 -2.16 21.33
N LEU A 40 -6.45 -2.00 20.10
CA LEU A 40 -6.63 -3.10 19.15
C LEU A 40 -5.30 -3.53 18.53
N LEU A 41 -4.41 -2.58 18.24
CA LEU A 41 -3.14 -2.86 17.58
C LEU A 41 -2.20 -3.72 18.44
N GLN A 42 -2.24 -3.53 19.75
CA GLN A 42 -1.47 -4.26 20.76
C GLN A 42 -1.89 -5.74 20.85
N ARG A 43 -3.11 -6.05 20.41
CA ARG A 43 -3.66 -7.42 20.35
C ARG A 43 -3.33 -8.12 19.03
N CYS A 44 -2.78 -7.41 18.06
CA CYS A 44 -2.46 -7.92 16.74
C CYS A 44 -0.97 -8.30 16.65
N LYS A 45 -0.68 -9.34 15.84
CA LYS A 45 0.69 -9.63 15.41
C LYS A 45 1.06 -8.65 14.30
N ARG A 46 2.08 -7.84 14.56
CA ARG A 46 2.65 -6.92 13.56
C ARG A 46 3.41 -7.71 12.50
N ILE A 47 3.02 -7.53 11.23
CA ILE A 47 3.76 -8.04 10.08
C ILE A 47 4.54 -6.88 9.47
N PRO A 48 5.87 -7.01 9.27
CA PRO A 48 6.68 -5.95 8.69
C PRO A 48 6.31 -5.73 7.22
N LEU A 49 6.54 -4.52 6.72
CA LEU A 49 6.47 -4.27 5.29
C LEU A 49 7.77 -4.73 4.62
N ARG A 50 7.63 -5.23 3.39
CA ARG A 50 8.72 -5.38 2.43
C ARG A 50 8.26 -4.88 1.07
N LYS A 51 9.21 -4.61 0.18
CA LYS A 51 8.90 -4.36 -1.22
C LYS A 51 8.48 -5.67 -1.89
N ALA A 52 7.38 -5.63 -2.64
CA ALA A 52 7.08 -6.70 -3.59
C ALA A 52 8.20 -6.81 -4.63
N THR A 53 8.52 -8.03 -5.01
CA THR A 53 9.43 -8.34 -6.11
C THR A 53 8.74 -8.06 -7.44
N GLU A 54 9.53 -7.84 -8.49
CA GLU A 54 8.97 -7.63 -9.83
C GLU A 54 8.17 -8.85 -10.32
N ALA A 55 8.59 -10.07 -9.96
CA ALA A 55 7.86 -11.30 -10.28
C ALA A 55 6.48 -11.35 -9.60
N GLU A 56 6.38 -10.95 -8.33
CA GLU A 56 5.09 -10.85 -7.63
C GLU A 56 4.18 -9.82 -8.30
N LEU A 57 4.70 -8.66 -8.71
CA LEU A 57 3.92 -7.65 -9.42
C LEU A 57 3.47 -8.13 -10.81
N LEU A 58 4.35 -8.80 -11.54
CA LEU A 58 4.09 -9.35 -12.87
C LEU A 58 3.04 -10.48 -12.87
N SER A 59 2.73 -11.07 -11.71
CA SER A 59 1.65 -12.05 -11.59
C SER A 59 0.27 -11.48 -11.93
N CYS A 60 0.06 -10.18 -11.73
CA CYS A 60 -1.22 -9.49 -11.94
C CYS A 60 -1.11 -8.27 -12.87
N HIS A 61 0.10 -7.77 -13.14
CA HIS A 61 0.30 -6.53 -13.89
C HIS A 61 1.25 -6.72 -15.07
N THR A 62 1.05 -5.91 -16.12
CA THR A 62 1.98 -5.88 -17.25
C THR A 62 3.25 -5.10 -16.86
N LYS A 63 4.37 -5.41 -17.53
CA LYS A 63 5.61 -4.63 -17.39
C LYS A 63 5.39 -3.14 -17.64
N LYS A 64 4.54 -2.79 -18.61
CA LYS A 64 4.19 -1.40 -18.93
C LYS A 64 3.56 -0.66 -17.74
N HIS A 65 2.70 -1.31 -16.95
CA HIS A 65 2.12 -0.70 -15.75
C HIS A 65 3.15 -0.48 -14.64
N ILE A 66 4.06 -1.45 -14.47
CA ILE A 66 5.12 -1.38 -13.47
C ILE A 66 6.09 -0.23 -13.81
N GLU A 67 6.54 -0.15 -15.06
CA GLU A 67 7.44 0.92 -15.50
C GLU A 67 6.77 2.30 -15.44
N LEU A 68 5.49 2.41 -15.80
CA LEU A 68 4.73 3.66 -15.63
C LEU A 68 4.80 4.18 -14.18
N LEU A 69 4.57 3.30 -13.19
CA LEU A 69 4.64 3.68 -11.78
C LEU A 69 6.06 4.04 -11.37
N LYS A 70 7.08 3.29 -11.79
CA LYS A 70 8.49 3.63 -11.54
C LYS A 70 8.84 5.02 -12.08
N ASP A 71 8.40 5.35 -13.30
CA ASP A 71 8.67 6.65 -13.92
C ASP A 71 8.08 7.82 -13.10
N THR A 72 6.93 7.60 -12.44
CA THR A 72 6.28 8.64 -11.62
C THR A 72 7.13 9.12 -10.44
N GLU A 73 8.10 8.34 -9.98
CA GLU A 73 8.98 8.73 -8.86
C GLU A 73 9.86 9.95 -9.17
N THR A 74 10.12 10.21 -10.45
CA THR A 74 10.99 11.30 -10.91
C THR A 74 10.25 12.45 -11.60
N MET A 75 8.93 12.32 -11.73
CA MET A 75 8.08 13.31 -12.37
C MET A 75 7.78 14.49 -11.44
N ASN A 76 7.70 15.69 -12.00
CA ASN A 76 7.21 16.86 -11.29
C ASN A 76 5.67 16.87 -11.20
N GLU A 77 5.10 17.80 -10.42
CA GLU A 77 3.64 17.89 -10.19
C GLU A 77 2.83 18.03 -11.49
N GLU A 78 3.29 18.83 -12.46
CA GLU A 78 2.58 19.04 -13.73
C GLU A 78 2.56 17.75 -14.57
N GLN A 79 3.68 17.03 -14.62
CA GLN A 79 3.79 15.74 -15.29
C GLN A 79 2.91 14.69 -14.62
N LEU A 80 2.91 14.63 -13.29
CA LEU A 80 2.05 13.74 -12.50
C LEU A 80 0.57 14.05 -12.73
N LYS A 81 0.19 15.33 -12.78
CA LYS A 81 -1.18 15.74 -13.12
C LYS A 81 -1.57 15.31 -14.54
N SER A 82 -0.70 15.55 -15.51
CA SER A 82 -0.90 15.16 -16.91
C SER A 82 -1.06 13.63 -17.07
N VAL A 83 -0.23 12.84 -16.39
CA VAL A 83 -0.35 11.37 -16.45
C VAL A 83 -1.60 10.88 -15.74
N SER A 84 -2.01 11.51 -14.64
CA SER A 84 -3.25 11.21 -13.91
C SER A 84 -4.50 11.41 -14.76
N GLN A 85 -4.54 12.49 -15.56
CA GLN A 85 -5.66 12.81 -16.44
C GLN A 85 -5.91 11.77 -17.56
N LYS A 86 -4.97 10.84 -17.78
CA LYS A 86 -5.14 9.73 -18.73
C LYS A 86 -6.01 8.60 -18.17
N TYR A 87 -6.35 8.65 -16.88
CA TYR A 87 -7.10 7.62 -16.18
C TYR A 87 -8.31 8.24 -15.47
N ASP A 88 -9.37 7.44 -15.33
CA ASP A 88 -10.56 7.88 -14.62
C ASP A 88 -10.36 7.79 -13.10
N TYR A 89 -10.59 8.92 -12.41
CA TYR A 89 -10.55 9.03 -10.95
C TYR A 89 -9.27 8.50 -10.27
N ILE A 90 -8.11 8.63 -10.93
CA ILE A 90 -6.79 8.28 -10.38
C ILE A 90 -5.91 9.53 -10.26
N TYR A 91 -5.07 9.58 -9.23
CA TYR A 91 -3.93 10.49 -9.17
C TYR A 91 -2.62 9.72 -8.97
N PHE A 92 -1.54 10.28 -9.49
CA PHE A 92 -0.18 9.83 -9.22
C PHE A 92 0.55 10.83 -8.35
N HIS A 93 1.47 10.32 -7.54
CA HIS A 93 2.38 11.07 -6.69
C HIS A 93 3.76 10.43 -6.79
N GLU A 94 4.84 11.17 -6.55
CA GLU A 94 6.22 10.65 -6.54
C GLU A 94 6.42 9.48 -5.56
N LYS A 95 5.54 9.36 -4.55
CA LYS A 95 5.55 8.26 -3.55
C LYS A 95 4.55 7.13 -3.87
N SER A 96 3.76 7.26 -4.93
CA SER A 96 2.75 6.25 -5.28
C SER A 96 3.38 4.88 -5.52
N ASN A 97 4.49 4.81 -6.26
CA ASN A 97 5.14 3.53 -6.54
C ASN A 97 5.73 2.89 -5.29
N GLU A 98 6.50 3.64 -4.50
CA GLU A 98 7.07 3.14 -3.24
C GLU A 98 5.99 2.57 -2.33
N ASN A 99 4.89 3.31 -2.13
CA ASN A 99 3.80 2.88 -1.27
C ASN A 99 3.05 1.67 -1.84
N ALA A 100 2.81 1.64 -3.16
CA ALA A 100 2.14 0.50 -3.81
C ALA A 100 2.96 -0.78 -3.65
N VAL A 101 4.27 -0.74 -3.95
CA VAL A 101 5.15 -1.90 -3.86
C VAL A 101 5.32 -2.38 -2.42
N LEU A 102 5.42 -1.47 -1.45
CA LEU A 102 5.45 -1.83 -0.02
C LEU A 102 4.13 -2.47 0.43
N THR A 103 2.99 -1.90 0.02
CA THR A 103 1.66 -2.41 0.39
C THR A 103 1.43 -3.81 -0.16
N VAL A 104 1.79 -4.06 -1.43
CA VAL A 104 1.68 -5.39 -2.04
C VAL A 104 2.57 -6.39 -1.32
N GLY A 105 3.86 -6.07 -1.08
CA GLY A 105 4.77 -6.98 -0.41
C GLY A 105 4.34 -7.33 1.02
N GLY A 106 3.85 -6.34 1.78
CA GLY A 106 3.29 -6.57 3.11
C GLY A 106 2.00 -7.40 3.08
N LEU A 107 1.13 -7.21 2.09
CA LEU A 107 -0.08 -8.02 1.92
C LEU A 107 0.26 -9.49 1.64
N ILE A 108 1.27 -9.75 0.79
CA ILE A 108 1.73 -11.12 0.52
C ILE A 108 2.25 -11.77 1.80
N ASP A 109 3.09 -11.07 2.58
CA ASP A 109 3.59 -11.61 3.85
C ASP A 109 2.49 -11.83 4.90
N LEU A 110 1.44 -11.01 4.88
CA LEU A 110 0.27 -11.24 5.72
C LEU A 110 -0.49 -12.50 5.30
N VAL A 111 -0.63 -12.74 3.99
CA VAL A 111 -1.24 -13.96 3.46
C VAL A 111 -0.40 -15.19 3.82
N ASP A 112 0.92 -15.11 3.67
CA ASP A 112 1.84 -16.19 4.05
C ASP A 112 1.77 -16.50 5.56
N GLU A 113 1.66 -15.48 6.41
CA GLU A 113 1.44 -15.69 7.85
C GLU A 113 0.08 -16.36 8.14
N VAL A 114 -0.95 -16.05 7.35
CA VAL A 114 -2.25 -16.73 7.48
C VAL A 114 -2.16 -18.17 7.03
N LEU A 115 -1.49 -18.48 5.91
CA LEU A 115 -1.42 -19.82 5.31
C LEU A 115 -0.40 -20.75 5.99
N PHE A 116 0.77 -20.22 6.34
CA PHE A 116 1.92 -21.02 6.80
C PHE A 116 2.43 -20.60 8.18
N GLY A 117 1.99 -19.44 8.69
CA GLY A 117 2.35 -18.98 10.02
C GLY A 117 1.80 -19.89 11.11
N LYS A 118 2.30 -19.72 12.34
CA LYS A 118 1.85 -20.46 13.54
C LYS A 118 0.47 -19.97 14.03
N SER A 119 -0.45 -19.74 13.10
CA SER A 119 -1.87 -19.51 13.36
C SER A 119 -2.54 -20.87 13.59
N PRO A 120 -3.44 -21.02 14.58
CA PRO A 120 -4.07 -22.31 14.90
C PRO A 120 -4.84 -22.96 13.73
N TRP A 121 -5.14 -22.21 12.67
CA TRP A 121 -5.92 -22.64 11.52
C TRP A 121 -5.13 -23.49 10.51
N CYS A 122 -3.80 -23.47 10.55
CA CYS A 122 -2.95 -24.14 9.54
C CYS A 122 -2.30 -25.43 10.02
N ARG A 123 -2.73 -25.97 11.16
CA ARG A 123 -2.40 -27.35 11.54
C ARG A 123 -3.46 -28.29 10.97
N GLY A 124 -3.37 -28.61 9.68
CA GLY A 124 -4.26 -29.61 9.08
C GLY A 124 -4.43 -29.59 7.56
N CYS A 125 -3.36 -29.35 6.80
CA CYS A 125 -3.27 -29.92 5.44
C CYS A 125 -2.30 -31.08 5.49
#